data_AF-A0A6J2MBT5-F1
#
_entry.id   AF-A0A6J2MBT5-F1
#
_cell.length_a   1.000
_cell.length_b   1.000
_cell.length_c   1.000
_cell.angle_alpha   90.00
_cell.angle_beta   90.00
_cell.angle_gamma   90.00
#
_symmetry.space_group_name_H-M   'P 1'
#
loop_
_entity.id
_entity.type
_entity.pdbx_description
1 polymer ?
#
loop_
_entity_poly.entity_id
_entity_poly.type
_entity_poly.pdbx_seq_one_letter_code
_entity_poly.pdbx_strand_id
1 'polypeptide(L)'
;MARLRAESAAGGRWIPATRAGGPSALRLLLLLGAVLKPQGAAAQLLTTPGSLESEAVRKPQESVAQLFTTPGVLESERKMNEEYRDRIEDCWENYTDYMDSIKGDWCNWAIISRPYSFLQNCLEENAERFHLGFPNSMAEHFIFQTHQIHFANCSLVQPTLSDPPEDVLLAMIIAPICLIPFLVTLVVWRSKDNETQA
;
A
#
# COMPACT_ATOMS: atom_id res chain seq x y z
N MET A 1 67.84 -15.42 11.44
CA MET A 1 68.34 -16.12 10.23
C MET A 1 68.23 -17.61 10.47
N ALA A 2 67.33 -18.30 9.77
CA ALA A 2 67.39 -19.75 9.57
C ALA A 2 66.56 -20.08 8.32
N ARG A 3 67.27 -20.29 7.21
CA ARG A 3 66.78 -21.03 6.04
C ARG A 3 67.11 -22.50 6.25
N LEU A 4 66.26 -23.39 5.75
CA LEU A 4 66.50 -24.74 5.20
C LEU A 4 65.11 -25.38 5.08
N ARG A 5 64.74 -26.21 4.10
CA ARG A 5 65.24 -26.58 2.78
C ARG A 5 64.06 -27.37 2.18
N ALA A 6 63.80 -27.19 0.89
CA ALA A 6 62.81 -27.97 0.17
C ALA A 6 63.27 -29.42 -0.03
N GLU A 7 62.33 -30.36 -0.05
CA GLU A 7 62.48 -31.59 -0.82
C GLU A 7 61.13 -31.96 -1.45
N SER A 8 61.22 -32.32 -2.73
CA SER A 8 60.13 -32.63 -3.66
C SER A 8 60.11 -34.13 -3.88
N ALA A 9 58.94 -34.74 -4.01
CA ALA A 9 58.80 -35.99 -4.76
C ALA A 9 57.42 -36.07 -5.43
N ALA A 10 57.48 -36.46 -6.70
CA ALA A 10 56.43 -36.46 -7.71
C ALA A 10 55.52 -37.71 -7.62
N GLY A 11 54.31 -37.59 -8.17
CA GLY A 11 53.44 -38.75 -8.43
C GLY A 11 52.11 -38.32 -9.03
N GLY A 12 52.06 -38.24 -10.37
CA GLY A 12 50.98 -37.57 -11.10
C GLY A 12 49.68 -38.33 -11.30
N ARG A 13 48.77 -37.68 -12.03
CA ARG A 13 48.04 -38.28 -13.17
C ARG A 13 47.37 -37.17 -13.98
N TRP A 14 47.67 -37.13 -15.27
CA TRP A 14 46.90 -36.35 -16.24
C TRP A 14 45.50 -36.96 -16.35
N ILE A 15 44.46 -36.14 -16.14
CA ILE A 15 43.08 -36.46 -16.48
C ILE A 15 42.76 -35.69 -17.77
N PRO A 16 42.27 -36.36 -18.83
CA PRO A 16 41.91 -35.68 -20.07
C PRO A 16 40.67 -34.80 -19.85
N ALA A 17 40.71 -33.60 -20.42
CA ALA A 17 39.54 -32.72 -20.53
C ALA A 17 38.49 -33.39 -21.43
N THR A 18 37.39 -33.85 -20.83
CA THR A 18 36.19 -34.22 -21.57
C THR A 18 35.35 -32.97 -21.83
N ARG A 19 35.42 -32.50 -23.07
CA ARG A 19 34.46 -31.57 -23.66
C ARG A 19 33.13 -32.31 -23.80
N ALA A 20 32.17 -32.06 -22.93
CA ALA A 20 30.78 -32.45 -23.12
C ALA A 20 29.89 -31.21 -23.04
N GLY A 21 29.46 -30.74 -24.19
CA GLY A 21 28.43 -29.71 -24.32
C GLY A 21 27.05 -30.28 -23.96
N GLY A 22 26.26 -29.45 -23.28
CA GLY A 22 24.84 -29.69 -23.05
C GLY A 22 24.13 -28.35 -22.70
N PRO A 23 23.29 -27.79 -23.59
CA PRO A 23 22.70 -26.46 -23.43
C PRO A 23 21.48 -26.44 -22.49
N SER A 24 21.62 -26.95 -21.26
CA SER A 24 20.50 -27.08 -20.32
C SER A 24 20.42 -25.97 -19.27
N ALA A 25 21.53 -25.27 -18.98
CA ALA A 25 21.52 -24.15 -18.03
C ALA A 25 20.82 -22.89 -18.58
N LEU A 26 20.91 -22.67 -19.91
CA LEU A 26 20.28 -21.50 -20.55
C LEU A 26 18.74 -21.59 -20.56
N ARG A 27 18.18 -22.80 -20.65
CA ARG A 27 16.73 -23.01 -20.58
C ARG A 27 16.15 -22.76 -19.19
N LEU A 28 16.93 -23.01 -18.12
CA LEU A 28 16.49 -22.75 -16.75
C LEU A 28 16.53 -21.24 -16.41
N LEU A 29 17.53 -20.52 -16.92
CA LEU A 29 17.62 -19.05 -16.80
C LEU A 29 16.51 -18.32 -17.57
N LEU A 30 16.06 -18.85 -18.72
CA LEU A 30 14.94 -18.30 -19.48
C LEU A 30 13.58 -18.48 -18.77
N LEU A 31 13.41 -19.53 -17.96
CA LEU A 31 12.19 -19.75 -17.19
C LEU A 31 12.11 -18.85 -15.94
N LEU A 32 13.24 -18.57 -15.29
CA LEU A 32 13.30 -17.62 -14.16
C LEU A 32 13.11 -16.16 -14.62
N GLY A 33 13.54 -15.81 -15.83
CA GLY A 33 13.32 -14.48 -16.42
C GLY A 33 11.87 -14.18 -16.83
N ALA A 34 10.99 -15.18 -16.89
CA ALA A 34 9.58 -15.00 -17.25
C ALA A 34 8.67 -14.65 -16.06
N VAL A 35 9.12 -14.82 -14.81
CA VAL A 35 8.32 -14.55 -13.60
C VAL A 35 8.53 -13.15 -13.04
N LEU A 36 9.61 -12.45 -13.44
CA LEU A 36 9.92 -11.09 -12.99
C LEU A 36 9.84 -10.12 -14.18
N LYS A 37 8.63 -9.94 -14.72
CA LYS A 37 8.34 -8.80 -15.59
C LYS A 37 7.51 -7.80 -14.78
N PRO A 38 8.02 -6.59 -14.48
CA PRO A 38 7.23 -5.56 -13.83
C PRO A 38 6.15 -5.12 -14.82
N GLN A 39 4.89 -5.24 -14.40
CA GLN A 39 3.77 -4.63 -15.11
C GLN A 39 3.83 -3.13 -14.89
N GLY A 40 4.56 -2.44 -15.77
CA GLY A 40 4.42 -1.02 -15.98
C GLY A 40 3.03 -0.75 -16.56
N ALA A 41 2.19 -0.09 -15.78
CA ALA A 41 0.98 0.52 -16.26
C ALA A 41 1.35 1.61 -17.28
N ALA A 42 1.03 1.38 -18.54
CA ALA A 42 0.99 2.41 -19.57
C ALA A 42 -0.39 2.34 -20.22
N ALA A 43 -1.14 3.42 -20.04
CA ALA A 43 -2.42 3.68 -20.68
C ALA A 43 -2.31 3.47 -22.20
N GLN A 44 -3.19 2.64 -22.75
CA GLN A 44 -3.42 2.59 -24.19
C GLN A 44 -4.81 3.13 -24.51
N LEU A 45 -4.77 4.37 -25.00
CA LEU A 45 -5.74 4.96 -25.90
C LEU A 45 -6.06 3.95 -27.02
N LEU A 46 -7.32 3.53 -27.14
CA LEU A 46 -7.79 2.75 -28.28
C LEU A 46 -8.02 3.69 -29.46
N THR A 47 -7.10 3.64 -30.42
CA THR A 47 -7.29 4.12 -31.80
C THR A 47 -6.99 2.96 -32.74
N THR A 48 -7.98 2.56 -33.53
CA THR A 48 -7.80 1.76 -34.75
C THR A 48 -8.47 2.46 -35.94
N PRO A 49 -7.86 2.48 -37.15
CA PRO A 49 -8.28 3.32 -38.27
C PRO A 49 -8.94 2.55 -39.45
N GLY A 50 -9.72 3.30 -40.26
CA GLY A 50 -10.08 3.03 -41.67
C GLY A 50 -11.29 2.11 -41.89
N SER A 51 -12.26 2.36 -42.79
CA SER A 51 -12.20 3.08 -44.08
C SER A 51 -13.62 3.29 -44.68
N LEU A 52 -13.69 4.23 -45.64
CA LEU A 52 -14.70 4.48 -46.69
C LEU A 52 -15.86 5.47 -46.43
N GLU A 53 -15.58 6.71 -46.87
CA GLU A 53 -16.43 7.62 -47.66
C GLU A 53 -17.96 7.49 -47.58
N SER A 54 -18.60 8.57 -47.11
CA SER A 54 -19.47 9.35 -48.00
C SER A 54 -19.63 10.76 -47.47
N GLU A 55 -19.09 11.69 -48.25
CA GLU A 55 -19.27 13.12 -48.13
C GLU A 55 -20.72 13.46 -48.54
N ALA A 56 -21.54 13.89 -47.59
CA ALA A 56 -22.80 14.58 -47.88
C ALA A 56 -23.02 15.67 -46.83
N VAL A 57 -22.58 16.87 -47.20
CA VAL A 57 -22.82 18.16 -46.54
C VAL A 57 -24.29 18.29 -46.09
N ARG A 58 -24.53 18.34 -44.77
CA ARG A 58 -25.73 18.96 -44.19
C ARG A 58 -25.52 19.40 -42.73
N LYS A 59 -25.23 20.69 -42.56
CA LYS A 59 -25.46 21.62 -41.41
C LYS A 59 -25.15 21.17 -39.96
N PRO A 60 -24.60 22.06 -39.10
CA PRO A 60 -24.46 21.79 -37.67
C PRO A 60 -25.84 21.67 -37.02
N GLN A 61 -26.12 20.55 -36.35
CA GLN A 61 -27.20 20.49 -35.38
C GLN A 61 -26.56 20.53 -33.99
N GLU A 62 -26.65 21.69 -33.34
CA GLU A 62 -26.67 21.77 -31.88
C GLU A 62 -27.75 20.79 -31.39
N SER A 63 -27.34 19.60 -30.97
CA SER A 63 -28.17 18.77 -30.12
C SER A 63 -27.99 19.31 -28.71
N VAL A 64 -28.73 20.39 -28.45
CA VAL A 64 -29.17 20.74 -27.12
C VAL A 64 -30.04 19.56 -26.66
N ALA A 65 -29.42 18.53 -26.11
CA ALA A 65 -30.11 17.65 -25.18
C ALA A 65 -30.45 18.53 -23.98
N GLN A 66 -31.62 19.16 -24.06
CA GLN A 66 -32.25 19.82 -22.94
C GLN A 66 -32.33 18.80 -21.83
N LEU A 67 -31.46 18.97 -20.83
CA LEU A 67 -31.68 18.44 -19.50
C LEU A 67 -32.94 19.15 -19.02
N PHE A 68 -34.10 18.56 -19.27
CA PHE A 68 -35.35 18.96 -18.63
C PHE A 68 -35.21 18.62 -17.15
N THR A 69 -34.58 19.51 -16.39
CA THR A 69 -34.72 19.52 -14.94
C THR A 69 -36.15 19.96 -14.67
N THR A 70 -37.06 19.00 -14.52
CA THR A 70 -38.42 19.26 -14.06
C THR A 70 -38.33 20.03 -12.74
N PRO A 71 -39.05 21.15 -12.56
CA PRO A 71 -39.00 21.94 -11.33
C PRO A 71 -39.21 21.13 -10.05
N GLY A 72 -40.00 20.04 -10.12
CA GLY A 72 -40.22 19.13 -9.00
C GLY A 72 -39.02 18.26 -8.61
N VAL A 73 -38.10 17.95 -9.54
CA VAL A 73 -36.90 17.16 -9.24
C VAL A 73 -35.88 18.02 -8.49
N LEU A 74 -35.65 19.25 -8.96
CA LEU A 74 -34.75 20.20 -8.29
C LEU A 74 -35.21 20.52 -6.87
N GLU A 75 -36.52 20.68 -6.66
CA GLU A 75 -37.08 20.93 -5.33
C GLU A 75 -36.91 19.71 -4.39
N SER A 76 -37.10 18.50 -4.93
CA SER A 76 -36.86 17.26 -4.19
C SER A 76 -35.40 17.08 -3.82
N GLU A 77 -34.47 17.37 -4.73
CA GLU A 77 -33.03 17.31 -4.49
C GLU A 77 -32.61 18.34 -3.43
N ARG A 78 -33.13 19.58 -3.50
CA ARG A 78 -32.87 20.60 -2.49
C ARG A 78 -33.38 20.18 -1.12
N LYS A 79 -34.62 19.70 -1.03
CA LYS A 79 -35.21 19.24 0.23
C LYS A 79 -34.43 18.09 0.84
N MET A 80 -34.02 17.12 0.02
CA MET A 80 -33.19 16.00 0.46
C MET A 80 -31.82 16.47 0.97
N ASN A 81 -31.20 17.44 0.30
CA ASN A 81 -29.93 18.02 0.74
C ASN A 81 -30.06 18.82 2.04
N GLU A 82 -31.17 19.55 2.24
CA GLU A 82 -31.44 20.24 3.51
C GLU A 82 -31.70 19.27 4.66
N GLU A 83 -32.49 18.22 4.43
CA GLU A 83 -32.72 17.17 5.43
C GLU A 83 -31.41 16.44 5.79
N TYR A 84 -30.57 16.14 4.81
CA TYR A 84 -29.25 15.56 5.05
C TYR A 84 -28.38 16.49 5.89
N ARG A 85 -28.35 17.79 5.57
CA ARG A 85 -27.61 18.82 6.31
C ARG A 85 -28.02 18.87 7.78
N ASP A 86 -29.31 18.97 8.06
CA ASP A 86 -29.81 19.05 9.44
C ASP A 86 -29.39 17.80 10.24
N ARG A 87 -29.42 16.62 9.62
CA ARG A 87 -29.03 15.36 10.28
C ARG A 87 -27.55 15.30 10.65
N ILE A 88 -26.68 15.81 9.79
CA ILE A 88 -25.24 15.80 10.09
C ILE A 88 -24.83 16.97 10.98
N GLU A 89 -25.59 18.07 10.99
CA GLU A 89 -25.48 19.12 12.01
C GLU A 89 -25.78 18.54 13.40
N ASP A 90 -26.85 17.75 13.56
CA ASP A 90 -27.13 17.05 14.82
C ASP A 90 -25.96 16.15 15.27
N CYS A 91 -25.31 15.43 14.34
CA CYS A 91 -24.13 14.61 14.64
C CYS A 91 -22.98 15.47 15.20
N TRP A 92 -22.76 16.63 14.58
CA TRP A 92 -21.70 17.56 14.93
C TRP A 92 -21.94 18.25 16.27
N GLU A 93 -23.18 18.65 16.56
CA GLU A 93 -23.58 19.25 17.84
C GLU A 93 -23.38 18.25 18.99
N ASN A 94 -23.87 17.02 18.86
CA ASN A 94 -23.68 15.98 19.87
C ASN A 94 -22.20 15.70 20.15
N TYR A 95 -21.37 15.69 19.11
CA TYR A 95 -19.93 15.56 19.25
C TYR A 95 -19.31 16.75 19.99
N THR A 96 -19.68 17.97 19.60
CA THR A 96 -19.13 19.21 20.16
C THR A 96 -19.49 19.37 21.63
N ASP A 97 -20.74 19.06 22.01
CA ASP A 97 -21.19 19.06 23.40
C ASP A 97 -20.33 18.15 24.29
N TYR A 98 -19.98 16.97 23.77
CA TYR A 98 -19.06 16.07 24.48
C TYR A 98 -17.64 16.66 24.54
N MET A 99 -17.12 17.14 23.41
CA MET A 99 -15.76 17.71 23.31
C MET A 99 -15.57 18.94 24.20
N ASP A 100 -16.63 19.72 24.43
CA ASP A 100 -16.63 20.88 25.32
C ASP A 100 -16.38 20.50 26.78
N SER A 101 -16.74 19.27 27.19
CA SER A 101 -16.47 18.77 28.53
C SER A 101 -15.02 18.33 28.76
N ILE A 102 -14.24 18.10 27.67
CA ILE A 102 -12.89 17.54 27.71
C ILE A 102 -11.83 18.44 27.04
N LYS A 103 -11.98 19.77 27.13
CA LYS A 103 -11.05 20.75 26.49
C LYS A 103 -9.58 20.55 26.85
N GLY A 104 -9.29 20.14 28.09
CA GLY A 104 -7.93 19.87 28.53
C GLY A 104 -7.28 18.65 27.88
N ASP A 105 -8.08 17.75 27.34
CA ASP A 105 -7.67 16.44 26.85
C ASP A 105 -7.79 16.26 25.34
N TRP A 106 -8.04 17.34 24.59
CA TRP A 106 -8.22 17.30 23.13
C TRP A 106 -7.07 16.63 22.37
N CYS A 107 -5.84 16.70 22.89
CA CYS A 107 -4.67 16.08 22.26
C CYS A 107 -4.39 14.64 22.74
N ASN A 108 -5.25 14.07 23.59
CA ASN A 108 -5.11 12.71 24.08
C ASN A 108 -5.99 11.74 23.28
N TRP A 109 -5.40 11.05 22.31
CA TRP A 109 -6.11 10.10 21.45
C TRP A 109 -6.89 9.02 22.22
N ALA A 110 -6.39 8.58 23.37
CA ALA A 110 -7.07 7.57 24.18
C ALA A 110 -8.44 8.08 24.71
N ILE A 111 -8.58 9.39 24.90
CA ILE A 111 -9.80 10.04 25.35
C ILE A 111 -10.68 10.40 24.15
N ILE A 112 -10.11 11.05 23.13
CA ILE A 112 -10.89 11.58 21.99
C ILE A 112 -11.27 10.55 20.92
N SER A 113 -10.66 9.36 20.92
CA SER A 113 -10.93 8.34 19.89
C SER A 113 -12.41 7.95 19.84
N ARG A 114 -13.06 7.77 20.99
CA ARG A 114 -14.49 7.39 21.06
C ARG A 114 -15.43 8.45 20.49
N PRO A 115 -15.42 9.72 20.96
CA PRO A 115 -16.29 10.75 20.39
C PRO A 115 -15.98 11.03 18.92
N TYR A 116 -14.70 11.00 18.51
CA TYR A 116 -14.35 11.18 17.10
C TYR A 116 -14.89 10.05 16.22
N SER A 117 -14.76 8.78 16.63
CA SER A 117 -15.37 7.65 15.92
C SER A 117 -16.90 7.72 15.91
N PHE A 118 -17.54 8.20 16.99
CA PHE A 118 -18.98 8.44 17.00
C PHE A 118 -19.39 9.46 15.93
N LEU A 119 -18.67 10.58 15.83
CA LEU A 119 -18.93 11.58 14.78
C LEU A 119 -18.77 10.96 13.38
N GLN A 120 -17.66 10.28 13.11
CA GLN A 120 -17.43 9.65 11.80
C GLN A 120 -18.54 8.67 11.44
N ASN A 121 -18.91 7.77 12.37
CA ASN A 121 -19.98 6.80 12.13
C ASN A 121 -21.33 7.50 11.92
N CYS A 122 -21.66 8.54 12.69
CA CYS A 122 -22.91 9.28 12.53
C CYS A 122 -23.00 9.97 11.16
N LEU A 123 -21.89 10.52 10.67
CA LEU A 123 -21.81 11.11 9.33
C LEU A 123 -21.96 10.04 8.22
N GLU A 124 -21.29 8.89 8.38
CA GLU A 124 -21.35 7.77 7.43
C GLU A 124 -22.75 7.16 7.38
N GLU A 125 -23.37 6.85 8.53
CA GLU A 125 -24.73 6.30 8.60
C GLU A 125 -25.78 7.23 7.99
N ASN A 126 -25.63 8.55 8.17
CA ASN A 126 -26.52 9.49 7.50
C ASN A 126 -26.24 9.55 5.99
N ALA A 127 -24.99 9.52 5.54
CA ALA A 127 -24.69 9.45 4.11
C ALA A 127 -25.35 8.21 3.47
N GLU A 128 -25.23 7.04 4.12
CA GLU A 128 -25.89 5.81 3.66
C GLU A 128 -27.41 5.92 3.63
N ARG A 129 -28.03 6.49 4.67
CA ARG A 129 -29.49 6.66 4.77
C ARG A 129 -30.05 7.55 3.66
N PHE A 130 -29.29 8.53 3.20
CA PHE A 130 -29.65 9.44 2.12
C PHE A 130 -29.11 8.99 0.75
N HIS A 131 -28.51 7.78 0.66
CA HIS A 131 -27.92 7.22 -0.55
C HIS A 131 -26.81 8.09 -1.17
N LEU A 132 -26.06 8.78 -0.31
CA LEU A 132 -24.89 9.57 -0.66
C LEU A 132 -23.61 8.74 -0.41
N GLY A 133 -22.56 9.02 -1.18
CA GLY A 133 -21.23 8.46 -0.91
C GLY A 133 -20.62 9.06 0.36
N PHE A 134 -19.76 8.28 1.03
CA PHE A 134 -18.91 8.75 2.12
C PHE A 134 -17.43 8.55 1.75
N PRO A 135 -16.56 9.56 1.95
CA PRO A 135 -16.89 10.92 2.34
C PRO A 135 -17.61 11.72 1.23
N ASN A 136 -18.32 12.77 1.61
CA ASN A 136 -18.89 13.79 0.71
C ASN A 136 -18.56 15.20 1.22
N SER A 137 -18.81 16.23 0.41
CA SER A 137 -18.41 17.61 0.71
C SER A 137 -18.93 18.16 2.03
N MET A 138 -20.15 17.78 2.43
CA MET A 138 -20.76 18.28 3.66
C MET A 138 -20.20 17.56 4.90
N ALA A 139 -20.03 16.24 4.83
CA ALA A 139 -19.35 15.49 5.89
C ALA A 139 -17.89 15.93 6.04
N GLU A 140 -17.18 16.14 4.93
CA GLU A 140 -15.79 16.60 4.91
C GLU A 140 -15.63 17.98 5.56
N HIS A 141 -16.58 18.89 5.36
CA HIS A 141 -16.60 20.19 6.05
C HIS A 141 -16.59 20.03 7.58
N PHE A 142 -17.45 19.18 8.14
CA PHE A 142 -17.48 18.95 9.58
C PHE A 142 -16.23 18.27 10.09
N ILE A 143 -15.68 17.30 9.34
CA ILE A 143 -14.39 16.68 9.69
C ILE A 143 -13.29 17.75 9.74
N PHE A 144 -13.16 18.61 8.72
CA PHE A 144 -12.15 19.67 8.76
C PHE A 144 -12.36 20.66 9.89
N GLN A 145 -13.60 21.08 10.13
CA GLN A 145 -13.95 21.97 11.23
C GLN A 145 -13.57 21.34 12.58
N THR A 146 -13.71 20.02 12.72
CA THR A 146 -13.23 19.24 13.88
C THR A 146 -11.75 19.45 14.12
N HIS A 147 -10.95 19.22 13.09
CA HIS A 147 -9.50 19.32 13.17
C HIS A 147 -9.06 20.75 13.49
N GLN A 148 -9.69 21.75 12.88
CA GLN A 148 -9.36 23.15 13.09
C GLN A 148 -9.72 23.66 14.49
N ILE A 149 -10.85 23.24 15.06
CA ILE A 149 -11.31 23.73 16.37
C ILE A 149 -10.62 22.97 17.50
N HIS A 150 -10.64 21.64 17.45
CA HIS A 150 -10.23 20.81 18.59
C HIS A 150 -8.76 20.40 18.53
N PHE A 151 -8.17 20.27 17.33
CA PHE A 151 -6.87 19.63 17.15
C PHE A 151 -5.78 20.54 16.57
N ALA A 152 -6.07 21.80 16.26
CA ALA A 152 -5.11 22.73 15.62
C ALA A 152 -3.81 22.95 16.41
N ASN A 153 -3.88 22.83 17.75
CA ASN A 153 -2.73 23.02 18.64
C ASN A 153 -2.14 21.69 19.15
N CYS A 154 -2.58 20.55 18.61
CA CYS A 154 -2.05 19.26 19.01
C CYS A 154 -0.79 18.93 18.20
N SER A 155 0.31 18.72 18.91
CA SER A 155 1.53 18.18 18.32
C SER A 155 1.37 16.68 18.13
N LEU A 156 1.48 16.20 16.90
CA LEU A 156 1.53 14.77 16.62
C LEU A 156 2.89 14.23 17.11
N VAL A 157 2.92 13.60 18.29
CA VAL A 157 4.04 12.75 18.66
C VAL A 157 3.87 11.47 17.87
N GLN A 158 4.31 11.50 16.62
CA GLN A 158 4.33 10.29 15.79
C GLN A 158 5.31 9.33 16.48
N PRO A 159 4.87 8.13 16.93
CA PRO A 159 5.82 7.05 17.10
C PRO A 159 6.47 6.94 15.72
N THR A 160 7.78 7.15 15.62
CA THR A 160 8.49 7.03 14.37
C THR A 160 8.40 5.56 13.95
N LEU A 161 7.30 5.18 13.31
CA LEU A 161 7.15 3.97 12.53
C LEU A 161 7.88 4.22 11.22
N SER A 162 9.17 4.48 11.39
CA SER A 162 10.13 4.57 10.31
C SER A 162 10.77 3.21 10.21
N ASP A 163 10.97 2.77 8.97
CA ASP A 163 11.81 1.60 8.74
C ASP A 163 13.17 1.84 9.41
N PRO A 164 13.76 0.80 10.02
CA PRO A 164 15.12 0.92 10.53
C PRO A 164 16.06 1.30 9.37
N PRO A 165 17.16 2.01 9.66
CA PRO A 165 18.19 2.32 8.66
C PRO A 165 18.56 1.10 7.81
N GLU A 166 18.82 1.31 6.51
CA GLU A 166 19.00 0.24 5.53
C GLU A 166 20.08 -0.78 5.94
N ASP A 167 21.15 -0.31 6.58
CA ASP A 167 22.24 -1.12 7.12
C ASP A 167 21.79 -2.02 8.28
N VAL A 168 20.94 -1.50 9.17
CA VAL A 168 20.37 -2.28 10.29
C VAL A 168 19.38 -3.31 9.76
N LEU A 169 18.52 -2.93 8.82
CA LEU A 169 17.58 -3.83 8.16
C LEU A 169 18.33 -4.98 7.47
N LEU A 170 19.38 -4.65 6.71
CA LEU A 170 20.22 -5.63 6.03
C LEU A 170 20.90 -6.57 7.02
N ALA A 171 21.44 -6.04 8.13
CA ALA A 171 22.04 -6.87 9.17
C ALA A 171 21.03 -7.85 9.78
N MET A 172 19.80 -7.42 10.04
CA MET A 172 18.72 -8.30 10.54
C MET A 172 18.31 -9.39 9.56
N ILE A 173 18.47 -9.16 8.25
CA ILE A 173 18.19 -10.16 7.20
C ILE A 173 19.37 -11.13 7.05
N ILE A 174 20.60 -10.63 7.00
CA ILE A 174 21.79 -11.45 6.77
C ILE A 174 22.11 -12.33 7.99
N ALA A 175 21.89 -11.83 9.21
CA ALA A 175 22.15 -12.58 10.45
C ALA A 175 21.48 -13.97 10.48
N PRO A 176 20.15 -14.12 10.31
CA PRO A 176 19.52 -15.44 10.29
C PRO A 176 19.94 -16.29 9.09
N ILE A 177 20.17 -15.69 7.92
CA ILE A 177 20.63 -16.41 6.71
C ILE A 177 21.99 -17.07 6.95
N CYS A 178 22.90 -16.42 7.69
CA CYS A 178 24.22 -16.97 8.00
C CYS A 178 24.20 -17.88 9.23
N LEU A 179 23.41 -17.55 10.25
CA LEU A 179 23.38 -18.25 11.52
C LEU A 179 22.73 -19.64 11.40
N ILE A 180 21.63 -19.75 10.65
CA ILE A 180 20.90 -21.03 10.48
C ILE A 180 21.79 -22.13 9.87
N PRO A 181 22.41 -21.96 8.69
CA PRO A 181 23.28 -23.01 8.11
C PRO A 181 24.50 -23.29 8.98
N PHE A 182 25.04 -22.28 9.68
CA PHE A 182 26.12 -22.48 10.65
C PHE A 182 25.70 -23.40 11.79
N LEU A 183 24.56 -23.15 12.43
CA LEU A 183 24.05 -24.03 13.48
C LEU A 183 23.72 -25.44 12.96
N VAL A 184 23.11 -25.56 11.78
CA VAL A 184 22.79 -26.85 11.17
C VAL A 184 24.05 -27.68 10.93
N THR A 185 25.09 -27.08 10.35
CA THR A 185 26.37 -27.77 10.12
C THR A 185 27.05 -28.17 11.43
N LEU A 186 27.00 -27.34 12.46
CA LEU A 186 27.51 -27.68 13.79
C LEU A 186 26.76 -28.87 14.41
N VAL A 187 25.43 -28.89 14.31
CA VAL A 187 24.62 -29.99 14.85
C VAL A 187 24.91 -31.29 14.11
N VAL A 188 24.96 -31.26 12.77
CA VAL A 188 25.30 -32.44 11.95
C VAL A 188 26.72 -32.94 12.25
N TRP A 189 27.66 -32.03 12.45
CA TRP A 189 29.04 -32.41 12.77
C TRP A 189 29.11 -33.09 14.15
N ARG A 190 28.49 -32.49 15.18
CA ARG A 190 28.41 -33.08 16.52
C ARG A 190 27.63 -34.40 16.56
N SER A 191 26.59 -34.53 15.74
CA SER A 191 25.81 -35.77 15.63
C SER A 191 26.50 -36.87 14.83
N LYS A 192 27.65 -36.59 14.22
CA LYS A 192 28.47 -37.61 13.56
C LYS A 192 29.65 -38.02 14.43
N ASP A 193 30.22 -37.08 15.19
CA ASP A 193 31.33 -37.34 16.12
C ASP A 193 30.89 -38.20 17.33
N ASN A 194 29.61 -38.15 17.72
CA ASN A 194 29.07 -39.03 18.76
C ASN A 194 28.80 -40.47 18.26
N GLU A 195 28.50 -40.66 16.97
CA GLU A 195 28.30 -41.97 16.33
C GLU A 195 29.62 -42.73 16.13
N THR A 196 30.73 -42.01 15.89
CA THR A 196 32.06 -42.62 15.73
C THR A 196 32.77 -42.94 17.04
N GLN A 197 32.22 -42.50 18.18
CA GLN A 197 32.74 -42.74 19.52
C GLN A 197 31.97 -43.83 20.31
N ALA A 198 30.87 -44.36 19.75
CA ALA A 198 30.13 -45.52 20.25
C ALA A 198 30.57 -46.80 19.54
#